data_AF-R6MZ61-F1
#
_entry.id   AF-R6MZ61-F1
#
_cell.length_a   1.000
_cell.length_b   1.000
_cell.length_c   1.000
_cell.angle_alpha   90.00
_cell.angle_beta   90.00
_cell.angle_gamma   90.00
#
_symmetry.space_group_name_H-M   'P 1'
#
loop_
_entity.id
_entity.type
_entity.pdbx_description
1 polymer ?
#
loop_
_entity_poly.entity_id
_entity_poly.type
_entity_poly.pdbx_seq_one_letter_code
_entity_poly.pdbx_strand_id
1 'polypeptide(L)'
;MKKQESILMYNSNPLPDEYSSKAKKLYIFCAICCFGGIVAPTLFGLGIITLIFGVGFLYEYLERKRKKLREVKFKFTEGVDYDQIFEAIQPVLMRKYGMELERGKDNIVIVLYNKMIYDIHINDDNTFIIWWRVSAGRAFFMPDRVKKEYFQIRQVMGIIAFEIQSAFGINSQAAVTLEKGEKS
;
A
#
# COMPACT_ATOMS: atom_id res chain seq x y z
N MET A 1 -23.42 5.03 1.20
CA MET A 1 -22.17 4.25 1.09
C MET A 1 -21.28 4.94 0.06
N LYS A 2 -20.04 5.33 0.40
CA LYS A 2 -19.12 5.92 -0.59
C LYS A 2 -18.72 4.82 -1.58
N LYS A 3 -19.02 5.02 -2.86
CA LYS A 3 -18.57 4.17 -3.97
C LYS A 3 -17.03 4.12 -3.89
N GLN A 4 -16.48 2.96 -3.57
CA GLN A 4 -15.04 2.80 -3.47
C GLN A 4 -14.51 2.77 -4.90
N GLU A 5 -13.93 3.87 -5.36
CA GLU A 5 -13.36 3.97 -6.70
C GLU A 5 -12.21 2.96 -6.83
N SER A 6 -12.36 2.00 -7.74
CA SER A 6 -11.34 1.00 -8.05
C SER A 6 -10.08 1.69 -8.56
N ILE A 7 -8.91 1.36 -8.00
CA ILE A 7 -7.65 1.99 -8.37
C ILE A 7 -7.14 1.41 -9.70
N LEU A 8 -6.72 2.31 -10.56
CA LEU A 8 -6.01 2.00 -11.79
C LEU A 8 -4.56 2.48 -11.67
N MET A 9 -3.60 1.60 -11.98
CA MET A 9 -2.18 1.85 -11.79
C MET A 9 -1.53 2.16 -13.15
N TYR A 10 -1.15 3.42 -13.37
CA TYR A 10 -0.43 3.81 -14.59
C TYR A 10 1.09 3.52 -14.54
N ASN A 11 1.62 3.25 -13.33
CA ASN A 11 3.03 2.97 -13.08
C ASN A 11 3.13 2.05 -11.84
N SER A 12 4.24 1.34 -11.66
CA SER A 12 4.58 0.55 -10.47
C SER A 12 4.93 1.41 -9.24
N ASN A 13 4.43 2.64 -9.17
CA ASN A 13 4.66 3.53 -8.04
C ASN A 13 3.94 3.00 -6.79
N PRO A 14 4.50 3.25 -5.59
CA PRO A 14 3.81 2.90 -4.36
C PRO A 14 2.46 3.63 -4.28
N LEU A 15 1.44 2.95 -3.74
CA LEU A 15 0.13 3.55 -3.43
C LEU A 15 0.30 4.88 -2.68
N PRO A 16 -0.58 5.89 -2.78
CA PRO A 16 -0.35 7.23 -2.22
C PRO A 16 -0.04 7.24 -0.70
N ASP A 17 0.88 8.11 -0.26
CA ASP A 17 1.25 8.24 1.16
C ASP A 17 0.50 9.39 1.86
N GLU A 18 -0.34 9.06 2.83
CA GLU A 18 -0.94 10.04 3.73
C GLU A 18 -0.27 10.11 5.12
N TYR A 19 0.63 9.18 5.44
CA TYR A 19 1.27 9.11 6.75
C TYR A 19 2.37 10.17 6.89
N SER A 20 3.28 10.26 5.90
CA SER A 20 4.46 11.14 6.00
C SER A 20 4.08 12.61 6.15
N SER A 21 3.00 13.06 5.53
CA SER A 21 2.52 14.45 5.65
C SER A 21 2.02 14.77 7.06
N LYS A 22 1.28 13.86 7.70
CA LYS A 22 0.80 14.01 9.08
C LYS A 22 1.94 13.93 10.08
N ALA A 23 2.86 12.99 9.90
CA ALA A 23 4.05 12.88 10.74
C ALA A 23 4.90 14.16 10.67
N LYS A 24 5.16 14.68 9.46
CA LYS A 24 5.91 15.93 9.27
C LYS A 24 5.25 17.11 9.98
N LYS A 25 3.92 17.26 9.88
CA LYS A 25 3.18 18.32 10.58
C LYS A 25 3.32 18.23 12.10
N LEU A 26 3.20 17.02 12.68
CA LEU A 26 3.38 16.82 14.12
C LEU A 26 4.80 17.19 14.57
N TYR A 27 5.82 16.70 13.88
CA TYR A 27 7.21 16.98 14.26
C TYR A 27 7.58 18.46 14.11
N ILE A 28 7.07 19.14 13.07
CA ILE A 28 7.23 20.59 12.93
C ILE A 28 6.58 21.32 14.10
N PHE A 29 5.36 20.96 14.48
CA PHE A 29 4.67 21.55 15.62
C PHE A 29 5.46 21.34 16.92
N CYS A 30 5.94 20.12 17.17
CA CYS A 30 6.76 19.81 18.35
C CYS A 30 8.05 20.63 18.37
N ALA A 31 8.73 20.78 17.22
CA ALA A 31 9.93 21.60 17.12
C ALA A 31 9.65 23.07 17.46
N ILE A 32 8.56 23.65 16.95
CA ILE A 32 8.14 25.02 17.27
C ILE A 32 7.89 25.18 18.78
N CYS A 33 7.19 24.23 19.41
CA CYS A 33 6.96 24.25 20.85
C CYS A 33 8.25 24.15 21.67
N CYS A 34 9.21 23.32 21.24
CA CYS A 34 10.50 23.20 21.91
C CYS A 34 11.32 24.50 21.82
N PHE A 35 11.37 25.15 20.65
CA PHE A 35 12.06 26.44 20.49
C PHE A 35 11.34 27.58 21.21
N GLY A 36 10.01 27.62 21.17
CA GLY A 36 9.21 28.56 21.95
C GLY A 36 9.37 28.37 23.46
N GLY A 37 9.69 27.13 23.88
CA GLY A 37 10.02 26.75 25.25
C GLY A 37 11.20 27.49 25.88
N ILE A 38 12.11 28.03 25.05
CA ILE A 38 13.25 28.85 25.50
C ILE A 38 12.76 30.17 26.11
N VAL A 39 11.67 30.72 25.57
CA VAL A 39 11.08 31.99 26.02
C VAL A 39 9.94 31.76 27.03
N ALA A 40 9.21 30.65 26.90
CA ALA A 40 8.10 30.32 27.78
C ALA A 40 8.14 28.82 28.17
N PRO A 41 8.55 28.47 29.41
CA PRO A 41 8.70 27.08 29.85
C PRO A 41 7.41 26.23 29.75
N THR A 42 6.24 26.87 29.78
CA THR A 42 4.94 26.20 29.58
C THR A 42 4.78 25.60 28.18
N LEU A 43 5.35 26.24 27.14
CA LEU A 43 5.33 25.72 25.77
C LEU A 43 6.20 24.46 25.61
N PHE A 44 7.28 24.37 26.40
CA PHE A 44 8.14 23.19 26.41
C PHE A 44 7.38 21.96 26.93
N GLY A 45 6.66 22.11 28.05
CA GLY A 45 5.81 21.04 28.60
C GLY A 45 4.72 20.59 27.62
N LEU A 46 4.05 21.53 26.95
CA LEU A 46 3.07 21.23 25.90
C LEU A 46 3.69 20.49 24.71
N GLY A 47 4.92 20.85 24.32
CA GLY A 47 5.67 20.17 23.26
C GLY A 47 5.93 18.70 23.57
N ILE A 48 6.38 18.39 24.80
CA ILE A 48 6.65 17.02 25.25
C ILE A 48 5.35 16.20 25.30
N ILE A 49 4.28 16.76 25.89
CA ILE A 49 2.98 16.09 25.97
C ILE A 49 2.46 15.79 24.56
N THR A 50 2.50 16.76 23.65
CA THR A 50 2.06 16.59 22.26
C THR A 50 2.90 15.56 21.51
N LEU A 51 4.20 15.46 21.81
CA LEU A 51 5.07 14.45 21.21
C LEU A 51 4.65 13.03 21.63
N ILE A 52 4.42 12.81 22.94
CA ILE A 52 4.05 11.49 23.47
C ILE A 52 2.70 11.05 22.91
N PHE A 53 1.67 11.88 23.06
CA PHE A 53 0.32 11.54 22.56
C PHE A 53 0.27 11.53 21.04
N GLY A 54 0.98 12.43 20.37
CA GLY A 54 1.03 12.53 18.92
C GLY A 54 1.70 11.33 18.26
N VAL A 55 2.80 10.82 18.83
CA VAL A 55 3.46 9.58 18.34
C VAL A 55 2.53 8.38 18.52
N GLY A 56 1.85 8.26 19.66
CA GLY A 56 0.84 7.22 19.89
C GLY A 56 -0.30 7.28 18.85
N PHE A 57 -0.83 8.47 18.61
CA PHE A 57 -1.87 8.68 17.60
C PHE A 57 -1.39 8.36 16.18
N LEU A 58 -0.15 8.71 15.82
CA LEU A 58 0.44 8.37 14.53
C LEU A 58 0.60 6.85 14.36
N TYR A 59 0.98 6.15 15.42
CA TYR A 59 1.09 4.69 15.40
C TYR A 59 -0.27 4.03 15.15
N GLU A 60 -1.31 4.41 15.90
CA GLU A 60 -2.67 3.92 15.65
C GLU A 60 -3.18 4.26 14.27
N TYR A 61 -2.94 5.51 13.82
CA TYR A 61 -3.35 5.97 12.50
C TYR A 61 -2.71 5.12 11.39
N LEU A 62 -1.41 4.86 11.52
CA LEU A 62 -0.65 4.04 10.61
C LEU A 62 -1.15 2.60 10.61
N GLU A 63 -1.45 2.03 11.78
CA GLU A 63 -2.01 0.68 11.86
C GLU A 63 -3.39 0.57 11.20
N ARG A 64 -4.27 1.57 11.40
CA ARG A 64 -5.55 1.64 10.71
C ARG A 64 -5.38 1.73 9.20
N LYS A 65 -4.44 2.57 8.72
CA LYS A 65 -4.14 2.68 7.28
C LYS A 65 -3.56 1.39 6.72
N ARG A 66 -2.66 0.72 7.45
CA ARG A 66 -2.11 -0.59 7.09
C ARG A 66 -3.22 -1.63 6.90
N LYS A 67 -4.20 -1.67 7.81
CA LYS A 67 -5.38 -2.56 7.70
C LYS A 67 -6.23 -2.23 6.46
N LYS A 68 -6.50 -0.95 6.21
CA LYS A 68 -7.24 -0.48 5.04
C LYS A 68 -6.60 -0.83 3.69
N LEU A 69 -5.28 -1.08 3.64
CA LEU A 69 -4.64 -1.55 2.41
C LEU A 69 -5.21 -2.88 1.91
N ARG A 70 -5.75 -3.72 2.79
CA ARG A 70 -6.41 -4.99 2.40
C ARG A 70 -7.75 -4.79 1.69
N GLU A 71 -8.36 -3.63 1.88
CA GLU A 71 -9.65 -3.28 1.29
C GLU A 71 -9.48 -2.57 -0.05
N VAL A 72 -8.23 -2.30 -0.48
CA VAL A 72 -7.97 -1.61 -1.74
C VAL A 72 -8.33 -2.52 -2.90
N LYS A 73 -9.35 -2.10 -3.66
CA LYS A 73 -9.80 -2.75 -4.90
C LYS A 73 -9.07 -2.16 -6.09
N PHE A 74 -8.50 -3.01 -6.93
CA PHE A 74 -7.87 -2.65 -8.18
C PHE A 74 -8.76 -3.03 -9.34
N LYS A 75 -8.86 -2.16 -10.35
CA LYS A 75 -9.68 -2.45 -11.54
C LYS A 75 -9.17 -3.69 -12.27
N PHE A 76 -10.08 -4.54 -12.72
CA PHE A 76 -9.82 -5.77 -13.44
C PHE A 76 -10.80 -6.00 -14.60
N THR A 77 -10.64 -7.12 -15.30
CA THR A 77 -11.52 -7.59 -16.37
C THR A 77 -12.28 -8.84 -15.92
N GLU A 78 -13.47 -9.07 -16.50
CA GLU A 78 -14.24 -10.30 -16.30
C GLU A 78 -13.61 -11.48 -17.01
N GLY A 79 -13.89 -12.69 -16.51
CA GLY A 79 -13.61 -13.95 -17.20
C GLY A 79 -12.16 -14.41 -17.17
N VAL A 80 -11.32 -13.81 -16.32
CA VAL A 80 -9.91 -14.23 -16.15
C VAL A 80 -9.79 -15.16 -14.97
N ASP A 81 -9.16 -16.32 -15.20
CA ASP A 81 -8.87 -17.30 -14.15
C ASP A 81 -7.52 -17.02 -13.46
N TYR A 82 -7.35 -17.55 -12.24
CA TYR A 82 -6.11 -17.44 -11.48
C TYR A 82 -4.91 -18.04 -12.22
N ASP A 83 -5.10 -19.08 -13.04
CA ASP A 83 -4.02 -19.66 -13.85
C ASP A 83 -3.45 -18.66 -14.86
N GLN A 84 -4.33 -17.93 -15.53
CA GLN A 84 -3.94 -16.91 -16.52
C GLN A 84 -3.19 -15.76 -15.85
N ILE A 85 -3.61 -15.36 -14.64
CA ILE A 85 -2.89 -14.35 -13.86
C ILE A 85 -1.49 -14.88 -13.52
N PHE A 86 -1.40 -16.11 -13.00
CA PHE A 86 -0.14 -16.72 -12.59
C PHE A 86 0.87 -16.75 -13.73
N GLU A 87 0.49 -17.30 -14.89
CA GLU A 87 1.36 -17.42 -16.06
C GLU A 87 1.81 -16.07 -16.60
N ALA A 88 0.92 -15.07 -16.58
CA ALA A 88 1.22 -13.74 -17.11
C ALA A 88 2.21 -12.97 -16.23
N ILE A 89 2.06 -13.00 -14.91
CA ILE A 89 2.87 -12.16 -14.00
C ILE A 89 4.12 -12.86 -13.49
N GLN A 90 4.16 -14.19 -13.43
CA GLN A 90 5.30 -14.97 -12.93
C GLN A 90 6.65 -14.57 -13.57
N PRO A 91 6.81 -14.56 -14.91
CA PRO A 91 8.10 -14.26 -15.52
C PRO A 91 8.56 -12.83 -15.24
N VAL A 92 7.63 -11.87 -15.16
CA VAL A 92 7.95 -10.46 -14.93
C VAL A 92 8.33 -10.23 -13.47
N LEU A 93 7.54 -10.74 -12.52
CA LEU A 93 7.78 -10.56 -11.10
C LEU A 93 9.05 -11.23 -10.61
N MET A 94 9.35 -12.44 -11.11
CA MET A 94 10.61 -13.13 -10.80
C MET A 94 11.81 -12.41 -11.39
N ARG A 95 11.78 -12.07 -12.69
CA ARG A 95 12.95 -11.51 -13.40
C ARG A 95 13.26 -10.05 -13.02
N LYS A 96 12.23 -9.21 -12.89
CA LYS A 96 12.39 -7.77 -12.69
C LYS A 96 12.51 -7.38 -11.22
N TYR A 97 11.84 -8.14 -10.34
CA TYR A 97 11.72 -7.77 -8.93
C TYR A 97 12.27 -8.82 -7.96
N GLY A 98 12.65 -10.01 -8.45
CA GLY A 98 13.12 -11.10 -7.59
C GLY A 98 12.04 -11.58 -6.63
N MET A 99 10.77 -11.49 -7.03
CA MET A 99 9.63 -11.96 -6.23
C MET A 99 9.38 -13.43 -6.54
N GLU A 100 9.11 -14.22 -5.51
CA GLU A 100 8.73 -15.63 -5.65
C GLU A 100 7.21 -15.74 -5.77
N LEU A 101 6.74 -16.69 -6.57
CA LEU A 101 5.32 -16.95 -6.76
C LEU A 101 5.00 -18.41 -6.45
N GLU A 102 3.92 -18.60 -5.73
CA GLU A 102 3.40 -19.91 -5.35
C GLU A 102 1.91 -20.01 -5.71
N ARG A 103 1.47 -21.24 -5.93
CA ARG A 103 0.05 -21.55 -6.04
C ARG A 103 -0.47 -21.95 -4.67
N GLY A 104 -1.41 -21.16 -4.17
CA GLY A 104 -2.08 -21.40 -2.90
C GLY A 104 -3.10 -22.52 -2.95
N LYS A 105 -3.78 -22.72 -1.82
CA LYS A 105 -5.03 -23.50 -1.80
C LYS A 105 -6.06 -22.80 -2.68
N ASP A 106 -6.89 -23.57 -3.36
CA ASP A 106 -7.94 -23.08 -4.27
C ASP A 106 -7.40 -22.30 -5.49
N ASN A 107 -6.18 -22.64 -5.93
CA ASN A 107 -5.49 -22.05 -7.09
C ASN A 107 -5.21 -20.53 -6.99
N ILE A 108 -5.32 -19.95 -5.79
CA ILE A 108 -5.03 -18.53 -5.56
C ILE A 108 -3.56 -18.24 -5.84
N VAL A 109 -3.28 -17.12 -6.51
CA VAL A 109 -1.92 -16.66 -6.76
C VAL A 109 -1.34 -16.02 -5.49
N ILE A 110 -0.23 -16.56 -5.01
CA ILE A 110 0.48 -16.07 -3.83
C ILE A 110 1.83 -15.52 -4.25
N VAL A 111 2.11 -14.26 -3.91
CA VAL A 111 3.41 -13.63 -4.12
C VAL A 111 4.15 -13.53 -2.79
N LEU A 112 5.38 -14.05 -2.76
CA LEU A 112 6.28 -14.00 -1.62
C LEU A 112 7.36 -12.96 -1.88
N TYR A 113 7.45 -11.97 -0.99
CA TYR A 113 8.50 -10.95 -1.09
C TYR A 113 8.87 -10.35 0.25
N ASN A 114 10.17 -10.38 0.56
CA ASN A 114 10.77 -9.74 1.74
C ASN A 114 9.97 -9.99 3.03
N LYS A 115 9.73 -11.28 3.35
CA LYS A 115 9.02 -11.80 4.54
C LYS A 115 7.52 -11.53 4.60
N MET A 116 6.95 -10.95 3.54
CA MET A 116 5.53 -10.73 3.38
C MET A 116 4.97 -11.69 2.33
N ILE A 117 3.71 -12.07 2.53
CA ILE A 117 2.94 -12.92 1.64
C ILE A 117 1.77 -12.09 1.13
N TYR A 118 1.52 -12.10 -0.17
CA TYR A 118 0.47 -11.35 -0.83
C TYR A 118 -0.42 -12.32 -1.62
N ASP A 119 -1.63 -12.53 -1.13
CA ASP A 119 -2.63 -13.40 -1.76
C ASP A 119 -3.52 -12.54 -2.68
N ILE A 120 -3.65 -12.91 -3.95
CA ILE A 120 -4.47 -12.16 -4.92
C ILE A 120 -5.86 -12.77 -4.97
N HIS A 121 -6.89 -11.99 -4.67
CA HIS A 121 -8.29 -12.45 -4.76
C HIS A 121 -9.02 -11.66 -5.83
N ILE A 122 -9.62 -12.38 -6.78
CA ILE A 122 -10.50 -11.82 -7.80
C ILE A 122 -11.90 -11.72 -7.20
N ASN A 123 -12.53 -10.56 -7.35
CA ASN A 123 -13.92 -10.34 -6.96
C ASN A 123 -14.84 -10.42 -8.18
N ASP A 124 -16.11 -10.72 -7.94
CA ASP A 124 -17.16 -10.77 -8.97
C ASP A 124 -17.53 -9.37 -9.54
N ASP A 125 -16.96 -8.29 -8.99
CA ASP A 125 -17.25 -6.90 -9.37
C ASP A 125 -16.19 -6.27 -10.29
N ASN A 126 -15.46 -7.09 -11.06
CA ASN A 126 -14.40 -6.69 -11.99
C ASN A 126 -13.26 -5.98 -11.29
N THR A 127 -12.99 -6.38 -10.06
CA THR A 127 -11.86 -5.91 -9.30
C THR A 127 -11.10 -7.08 -8.71
N PHE A 128 -9.85 -6.85 -8.35
CA PHE A 128 -9.13 -7.75 -7.47
C PHE A 128 -8.64 -6.99 -6.24
N ILE A 129 -8.45 -7.72 -5.14
CA ILE A 129 -7.81 -7.24 -3.94
C ILE A 129 -6.50 -7.99 -3.72
N ILE A 130 -5.54 -7.33 -3.10
CA ILE A 130 -4.29 -7.96 -2.68
C ILE A 130 -4.31 -8.05 -1.15
N TRP A 131 -4.47 -9.26 -0.64
CA TRP A 131 -4.48 -9.53 0.79
C TRP A 131 -3.06 -9.83 1.29
N TRP A 132 -2.52 -8.97 2.16
CA TRP A 132 -1.16 -9.15 2.68
C TRP A 132 -1.17 -9.79 4.07
N ARG A 133 -0.20 -10.67 4.34
CA ARG A 133 0.09 -11.25 5.66
C ARG A 133 1.59 -11.36 5.91
N VAL A 134 1.97 -11.30 7.19
CA VAL A 134 3.36 -11.47 7.60
C VAL A 134 3.63 -12.98 7.70
N SER A 135 4.77 -13.43 7.18
CA SER A 135 5.19 -14.83 7.33
C SER A 135 5.39 -15.19 8.81
N ALA A 136 4.77 -16.31 9.25
CA ALA A 136 4.72 -16.73 10.64
C ALA A 136 6.11 -16.96 11.28
N GLY A 137 7.11 -17.33 10.48
CA GLY A 137 8.43 -17.72 10.99
C GLY A 137 9.32 -16.59 11.51
N ARG A 138 9.00 -15.29 11.30
CA ARG A 138 9.95 -14.19 11.62
C ARG A 138 9.31 -12.89 12.13
N ALA A 139 8.27 -12.98 12.96
CA ALA A 139 7.72 -11.82 13.68
C ALA A 139 8.66 -11.36 14.81
N PHE A 140 9.68 -10.55 14.50
CA PHE A 140 10.49 -9.86 15.52
C PHE A 140 9.78 -8.59 16.02
N PHE A 141 9.87 -8.28 17.31
CA PHE A 141 9.41 -7.00 17.87
C PHE A 141 10.43 -5.90 17.53
N MET A 142 10.08 -5.01 16.60
CA MET A 142 10.83 -3.79 16.31
C MET A 142 9.90 -2.57 16.45
N PRO A 143 10.33 -1.46 17.08
CA PRO A 143 9.49 -0.28 17.28
C PRO A 143 8.98 0.34 15.96
N ASP A 144 9.79 0.27 14.89
CA ASP A 144 9.43 0.81 13.56
C ASP A 144 8.75 -0.20 12.62
N ARG A 145 8.37 -1.39 13.12
CA ARG A 145 7.87 -2.48 12.29
C ARG A 145 6.66 -2.08 11.46
N VAL A 146 5.64 -1.50 12.09
CA VAL A 146 4.38 -1.13 11.43
C VAL A 146 4.63 -0.12 10.31
N LYS A 147 5.58 0.81 10.51
CA LYS A 147 5.96 1.82 9.51
C LYS A 147 6.63 1.16 8.32
N LYS A 148 7.66 0.35 8.57
CA LYS A 148 8.38 -0.36 7.50
C LYS A 148 7.44 -1.27 6.70
N GLU A 149 6.60 -2.04 7.38
CA GLU A 149 5.60 -2.89 6.73
C GLU A 149 4.63 -2.06 5.89
N TYR A 150 4.08 -0.96 6.41
CA TYR A 150 3.15 -0.11 5.65
C TYR A 150 3.75 0.40 4.33
N PHE A 151 4.98 0.91 4.36
CA PHE A 151 5.64 1.40 3.14
C PHE A 151 5.95 0.25 2.17
N GLN A 152 6.43 -0.88 2.68
CA GLN A 152 6.72 -2.05 1.87
C GLN A 152 5.45 -2.61 1.20
N ILE A 153 4.36 -2.77 1.96
CA ILE A 153 3.07 -3.25 1.44
C ILE A 153 2.59 -2.33 0.31
N ARG A 154 2.64 -1.01 0.51
CA ARG A 154 2.23 -0.03 -0.51
C ARG A 154 3.03 -0.14 -1.80
N GLN A 155 4.34 -0.35 -1.68
CA GLN A 155 5.21 -0.50 -2.83
C GLN A 155 4.94 -1.81 -3.57
N VAL A 156 4.89 -2.93 -2.86
CA VAL A 156 4.71 -4.26 -3.46
C VAL A 156 3.32 -4.42 -4.06
N MET A 157 2.27 -3.96 -3.37
CA MET A 157 0.91 -3.94 -3.93
C MET A 157 0.85 -3.10 -5.20
N GLY A 158 1.55 -1.96 -5.24
CA GLY A 158 1.60 -1.13 -6.44
C GLY A 158 2.27 -1.83 -7.63
N ILE A 159 3.38 -2.54 -7.38
CA ILE A 159 4.06 -3.35 -8.39
C ILE A 159 3.15 -4.48 -8.89
N ILE A 160 2.62 -5.30 -7.99
CA ILE A 160 1.76 -6.44 -8.34
C ILE A 160 0.54 -5.97 -9.13
N ALA A 161 -0.14 -4.93 -8.64
CA ALA A 161 -1.32 -4.41 -9.31
C ALA A 161 -1.02 -3.84 -10.71
N PHE A 162 0.09 -3.11 -10.85
CA PHE A 162 0.53 -2.59 -12.14
C PHE A 162 0.83 -3.71 -13.14
N GLU A 163 1.60 -4.73 -12.75
CA GLU A 163 1.99 -5.81 -13.65
C GLU A 163 0.78 -6.68 -14.05
N ILE A 164 -0.16 -6.94 -13.13
CA ILE A 164 -1.44 -7.57 -13.46
C ILE A 164 -2.21 -6.70 -14.47
N GLN A 165 -2.46 -5.43 -14.17
CA GLN A 165 -3.25 -4.57 -15.06
C GLN A 165 -2.58 -4.34 -16.42
N SER A 166 -1.25 -4.36 -16.47
CA SER A 166 -0.45 -4.26 -17.69
C SER A 166 -0.59 -5.52 -18.55
N ALA A 167 -0.48 -6.71 -17.94
CA ALA A 167 -0.61 -7.99 -18.63
C ALA A 167 -1.98 -8.17 -19.30
N PHE A 168 -3.05 -7.63 -18.69
CA PHE A 168 -4.41 -7.69 -19.22
C PHE A 168 -4.85 -6.43 -19.99
N GLY A 169 -3.92 -5.51 -20.32
CA GLY A 169 -4.20 -4.36 -21.17
C GLY A 169 -5.16 -3.31 -20.57
N ILE A 170 -5.35 -3.32 -19.25
CA ILE A 170 -6.24 -2.38 -18.54
C ILE A 170 -5.60 -0.98 -18.48
N ASN A 171 -4.28 -0.94 -18.29
CA ASN A 171 -3.51 0.30 -18.19
C ASN A 171 -3.45 1.06 -19.53
N SER A 172 -3.40 0.33 -20.64
CA SER A 172 -3.39 0.90 -21.99
C SER A 172 -4.76 1.45 -22.41
N GLN A 173 -5.87 0.79 -22.05
CA GLN A 173 -7.23 1.29 -22.33
C GLN A 173 -7.52 2.62 -21.62
N ALA A 174 -6.97 2.81 -20.43
CA ALA A 174 -7.16 4.05 -19.68
C ALA A 174 -6.23 5.20 -20.12
N ALA A 175 -5.02 4.90 -20.60
CA ALA A 175 -4.16 5.89 -21.24
C ALA A 175 -4.82 6.47 -22.50
N VAL A 176 -5.48 5.64 -23.31
CA VAL A 176 -6.26 6.08 -24.49
C VAL A 176 -7.48 6.92 -24.11
N THR A 177 -8.09 6.66 -22.93
CA THR A 177 -9.23 7.45 -22.43
C THR A 177 -8.79 8.83 -21.93
N LEU A 178 -7.61 8.92 -21.29
CA LEU A 178 -7.04 10.19 -20.85
C LEU A 178 -6.62 11.07 -22.03
N GLU A 179 -5.99 10.52 -23.07
CA GLU A 179 -5.63 11.29 -24.27
C GLU A 179 -6.85 11.82 -25.04
N LYS A 180 -8.00 11.14 -24.97
CA LYS A 180 -9.26 11.64 -25.54
C LYS A 180 -9.93 12.71 -24.68
N GLY A 181 -9.75 12.68 -23.36
CA GLY A 181 -10.30 13.68 -22.44
C GLY A 181 -9.50 14.97 -22.38
N GLU A 182 -8.20 14.93 -22.69
CA GLU A 182 -7.33 16.12 -22.71
C GLU A 182 -7.38 16.89 -24.06
N LYS A 183 -8.04 16.30 -25.07
CA LYS A 183 -8.24 16.90 -26.41
C LYS A 183 -9.68 17.39 -26.66
N SER A 184 -10.52 17.46 -25.62
CA SER A 184 -11.88 18.01 -25.68
C SER A 184 -12.02 19.23 -24.80
#